data_AF-A0A9W9YTL1-F1
#
_entry.id   AF-A0A9W9YTL1-F1
#
_cell.length_a   1.000
_cell.length_b   1.000
_cell.length_c   1.000
_cell.angle_alpha   90.00
_cell.angle_beta   90.00
_cell.angle_gamma   90.00
#
_symmetry.space_group_name_H-M   'P 1'
#
loop_
_entity.id
_entity.type
_entity.pdbx_description
1 polymer ?
#
loop_
_entity_poly.entity_id
_entity_poly.type
_entity_poly.pdbx_seq_one_letter_code
_entity_poly.pdbx_strand_id
1 'polypeptide(L)' 'RPSDWTVTWGGSGTIYGWGHNHRGQLGGIEGGKVKFPQPCEALSAIRPVQIVGGEQTLFAVTAEGKVC' A
#
# COMPACT_ATOMS: atom_id res chain seq x y z
N ARG A 1 7.37 -5.71 25.44
CA ARG A 1 5.90 -5.86 25.60
C ARG A 1 5.27 -5.70 24.21
N PRO A 2 4.10 -6.28 23.90
CA PRO A 2 3.47 -6.11 22.58
C PRO A 2 3.32 -4.64 22.15
N SER A 3 3.21 -3.73 23.12
CA SER A 3 3.21 -2.27 22.95
C SER A 3 4.52 -1.68 22.40
N ASP A 4 5.66 -2.33 22.62
CA ASP A 4 6.96 -1.83 22.14
C ASP A 4 7.15 -2.10 20.64
N TRP A 5 6.47 -3.11 20.08
CA TRP A 5 6.41 -3.34 18.64
C TRP A 5 5.51 -2.33 17.93
N THR A 6 4.55 -1.75 18.66
CA THR A 6 3.62 -0.77 18.11
C THR A 6 4.26 0.62 18.00
N VAL A 7 5.25 0.93 18.85
CA VAL A 7 5.88 2.26 18.93
C VAL A 7 7.10 2.41 18.01
N THR A 8 7.73 1.31 17.56
CA THR A 8 8.76 1.39 16.50
C THR A 8 8.19 1.71 15.11
N TRP A 9 6.86 1.65 14.94
CA TRP A 9 6.14 2.17 13.76
C TRP A 9 5.89 3.69 13.85
N GLY A 10 6.84 4.45 14.38
CA GLY A 10 6.98 5.88 14.08
C GLY A 10 7.37 6.15 12.62
N GLY A 11 7.16 5.19 11.71
CA GLY A 11 7.27 5.38 10.28
C GLY A 11 6.04 6.12 9.77
N SER A 12 6.24 6.92 8.72
CA SER A 12 5.30 7.89 8.12
C SER A 12 3.96 7.34 7.60
N GLY A 13 3.57 6.09 7.90
CA GLY A 13 2.41 5.43 7.30
C GLY A 13 2.56 5.28 5.78
N THR A 14 3.76 5.49 5.24
CA THR A 14 4.04 5.42 3.81
C THR A 14 3.98 3.97 3.36
N ILE A 15 3.11 3.71 2.41
CA ILE A 15 2.96 2.43 1.74
C ILE A 15 3.88 2.42 0.53
N TYR A 16 4.64 1.34 0.37
CA TYR A 16 5.52 1.16 -0.77
C TYR A 16 5.00 0.02 -1.65
N GLY A 17 5.11 0.19 -2.97
CA GLY A 17 4.78 -0.82 -3.96
C GLY A 17 5.97 -1.11 -4.87
N TRP A 18 6.08 -2.36 -5.31
CA TRP A 18 7.05 -2.80 -6.32
C TRP A 18 6.52 -4.03 -7.05
N GLY A 19 7.13 -4.36 -8.18
CA GLY A 19 6.81 -5.54 -8.98
C GLY A 19 6.06 -5.21 -10.27
N HIS A 20 5.19 -6.13 -10.68
CA HIS A 20 4.45 -6.03 -11.93
C HIS A 20 3.32 -5.00 -11.78
N ASN A 21 3.21 -4.08 -12.74
CA ASN A 21 2.29 -2.94 -12.67
C ASN A 21 1.68 -2.58 -14.04
N HIS A 22 1.65 -3.51 -15.00
CA HIS A 22 1.12 -3.25 -16.34
C HIS A 22 -0.37 -2.86 -16.36
N ARG A 23 -1.10 -3.09 -15.25
CA ARG A 23 -2.50 -2.69 -15.07
C ARG A 23 -2.70 -1.62 -13.99
N GLY A 24 -1.61 -1.06 -13.45
CA GLY A 24 -1.72 -0.10 -12.34
C GLY A 24 -2.03 -0.74 -10.99
N GLN A 25 -1.83 -2.05 -10.83
CA GLN A 25 -2.12 -2.78 -9.59
C GLN A 25 -1.25 -2.37 -8.38
N LEU A 26 -0.32 -1.44 -8.55
CA LEU A 26 0.42 -0.83 -7.44
C LEU A 26 -0.25 0.45 -6.90
N GLY A 27 -1.51 0.71 -7.28
CA GLY A 27 -2.36 1.70 -6.61
C GLY A 27 -1.97 3.15 -6.89
N GLY A 28 -1.44 3.45 -8.08
CA GLY A 28 -1.08 4.81 -8.48
C GLY A 28 0.43 5.06 -8.65
N ILE A 29 1.27 4.05 -8.45
CA ILE A 29 2.68 4.11 -8.87
C ILE A 29 2.75 4.01 -10.39
N GLU A 30 3.58 4.84 -11.03
CA GLU A 30 3.75 4.87 -12.48
C GLU A 30 4.70 3.79 -13.01
N GLY A 31 4.50 3.42 -14.29
CA GLY A 31 5.35 2.47 -15.02
C GLY A 31 4.89 1.00 -14.92
N GLY A 32 5.05 0.24 -16.01
CA GLY A 32 4.53 -1.14 -16.11
C GLY A 32 5.25 -2.19 -15.26
N LYS A 33 6.47 -1.89 -14.79
CA LYS A 33 7.22 -2.74 -13.85
C LYS A 33 8.08 -1.85 -12.96
N VAL A 34 7.85 -1.92 -11.66
CA VAL A 34 8.56 -1.14 -10.64
C VAL A 34 9.63 -2.05 -10.04
N LYS A 35 10.91 -1.76 -10.32
CA LYS A 35 12.03 -2.65 -9.94
C LYS A 35 12.43 -2.55 -8.48
N PHE A 36 12.22 -1.40 -7.86
CA PHE A 36 12.59 -1.09 -6.48
C PHE A 36 11.39 -0.52 -5.75
N PRO A 37 11.26 -0.70 -4.42
CA PRO A 37 10.16 -0.11 -3.65
C PRO A 37 10.03 1.39 -3.92
N GLN A 38 8.84 1.81 -4.34
CA GLN A 38 8.49 3.20 -4.55
C GLN A 38 7.32 3.58 -3.65
N PRO A 39 7.28 4.82 -3.12
CA PRO A 39 6.17 5.28 -2.31
C PRO A 39 4.90 5.33 -3.16
N CYS A 40 3.81 4.79 -2.62
CA CYS A 40 2.47 4.90 -3.16
C CYS A 40 1.71 5.97 -2.37
N GLU A 41 1.76 7.21 -2.88
CA GLU A 41 1.15 8.34 -2.19
C GLU A 41 -0.37 8.17 -2.04
N ALA A 42 -1.04 7.62 -3.05
CA ALA A 42 -2.49 7.41 -3.03
C ALA A 42 -2.92 6.44 -1.92
N LEU A 43 -2.24 5.30 -1.78
CA LEU A 43 -2.53 4.35 -0.70
C LEU A 43 -2.14 4.92 0.67
N SER A 44 -1.00 5.62 0.75
CA SER A 44 -0.55 6.24 2.00
C SER A 44 -1.54 7.29 2.52
N ALA A 45 -2.17 8.05 1.61
CA ALA A 45 -3.15 9.08 1.94
C ALA A 45 -4.43 8.50 2.58
N ILE A 46 -4.87 7.31 2.15
CA ILE A 46 -6.12 6.69 2.64
C ILE A 46 -5.91 5.79 3.86
N ARG A 47 -4.67 5.55 4.28
CA ARG A 47 -4.30 4.79 5.49
C ARG A 47 -5.12 3.48 5.66
N PRO A 48 -5.02 2.56 4.70
CA PRO A 48 -5.79 1.33 4.74
C PRO A 48 -5.36 0.47 5.93
N VAL A 49 -6.34 -0.23 6.51
CA VAL A 49 -6.10 -1.24 7.55
C VAL A 49 -5.80 -2.60 6.94
N GLN A 50 -6.15 -2.81 5.66
CA GLN A 50 -5.85 -4.03 4.91
C GLN A 50 -5.63 -3.70 3.44
N ILE A 51 -4.66 -4.39 2.83
CA ILE A 51 -4.38 -4.35 1.39
C ILE A 51 -4.35 -5.79 0.88
N VAL A 52 -5.06 -6.06 -0.22
CA VAL A 52 -5.13 -7.38 -0.85
C VAL A 52 -4.83 -7.25 -2.34
N GLY A 53 -3.85 -8.01 -2.83
CA GLY A 53 -3.48 -8.05 -4.24
C GLY A 53 -3.99 -9.31 -4.94
N GLY A 54 -4.38 -9.16 -6.20
CA GLY A 54 -4.58 -10.25 -7.16
C GLY A 54 -3.59 -10.16 -8.33
N GLU A 55 -3.81 -10.93 -9.39
CA GLU A 55 -2.91 -10.96 -10.56
C GLU A 55 -2.74 -9.56 -11.21
N GLN A 56 -3.85 -8.83 -11.33
CA GLN A 56 -3.92 -7.54 -11.99
C GLN A 56 -4.75 -6.52 -11.20
N THR A 57 -5.00 -6.81 -9.92
CA THR A 57 -5.89 -6.04 -9.08
C THR A 57 -5.25 -5.76 -7.72
N LEU A 58 -5.73 -4.69 -7.10
CA LEU A 58 -5.39 -4.30 -5.74
C LEU A 58 -6.67 -3.76 -5.09
N PHE A 59 -6.93 -4.18 -3.86
CA PHE A 59 -8.01 -3.67 -3.04
C PHE A 59 -7.44 -3.16 -1.74
N ALA A 60 -7.94 -2.03 -1.28
CA ALA A 60 -7.61 -1.46 0.01
C ALA A 60 -8.88 -1.25 0.84
N VAL A 61 -8.83 -1.65 2.11
CA VAL A 61 -9.92 -1.46 3.08
C VAL A 61 -9.50 -0.41 4.09
N THR A 62 -10.29 0.65 4.23
CA THR A 62 -10.04 1.71 5.23
C THR A 62 -10.63 1.35 6.60
N ALA A 63 -10.23 2.07 7.65
CA ALA A 63 -10.77 1.86 8.99
C ALA A 63 -12.29 2.08 9.07
N GLU A 64 -12.85 2.89 8.18
CA GLU A 64 -14.28 3.15 8.04
C GLU A 64 -15.02 2.05 7.26
N GLY A 65 -14.33 0.98 6.86
CA GLY A 65 -14.92 -0.15 6.13
C GLY A 65 -15.17 0.12 4.65
N LYS A 66 -14.58 1.19 4.07
CA LYS A 66 -14.66 1.45 2.63
C LYS A 66 -13.66 0.59 1.89
N VAL A 67 -14.06 0.09 0.72
CA VAL A 67 -13.18 -0.61 -0.23
C VAL A 67 -12.90 0.32 -1.41
N CYS A 68 -11.64 0.39 -1.81
CA CYS A 68 -11.15 1.15 -2.94
C CYS A 68 -10.13 0.35 -3.75
#